data_AF-A0A399SNF5-F1
#
_entry.id   AF-A0A399SNF5-F1
#
_cell.length_a   1.000
_cell.length_b   1.000
_cell.length_c   1.000
_cell.angle_alpha   90.00
_cell.angle_beta   90.00
_cell.angle_gamma   90.00
#
_symmetry.space_group_name_H-M   'P 1'
#
loop_
_entity.id
_entity.type
_entity.pdbx_description
1 polymer ?
#
loop_
_entity_poly.entity_id
_entity_poly.type
_entity_poly.pdbx_seq_one_letter_code
_entity_poly.pdbx_strand_id
1 'polypeptide(L)'
;IPREQAGSAAGDVRAAAPEGTSRGATLEVRDLVTRWPGAGRDALAPVSLVVRPGETVVVRGPSGSGKSSLAAALVRFLESGGEYELDGRDARAMHPSAVRRVVGLCEQAPHLFDASIRQNLLFAREDATDDELVAVLARVGLAEWTAERGGLDARVGDRGGLVSGG
;
A
#
# COMPACT_ATOMS: atom_id res chain seq x y z
N ILE A 1 -6.23 -18.34 -43.97
CA ILE A 1 -5.50 -18.88 -42.79
C ILE A 1 -4.02 -18.74 -43.07
N PRO A 2 -3.30 -17.88 -42.33
CA PRO A 2 -1.91 -18.13 -41.98
C PRO A 2 -1.72 -18.18 -40.45
N ARG A 3 -0.93 -19.14 -39.97
CA ARG A 3 -0.38 -19.25 -38.61
C ARG A 3 1.04 -18.67 -38.61
N GLU A 4 1.34 -17.74 -37.70
CA GLU A 4 2.67 -17.40 -37.15
C GLU A 4 2.40 -16.46 -35.96
N GLN A 5 3.14 -16.37 -34.84
CA GLN A 5 4.15 -17.16 -34.15
C GLN A 5 4.07 -16.67 -32.68
N ALA A 6 4.36 -17.55 -31.72
CA ALA A 6 4.36 -17.22 -30.31
C ALA A 6 5.51 -16.26 -29.96
N GLY A 7 5.18 -15.07 -29.47
CA GLY A 7 6.12 -14.09 -28.93
C GLY A 7 5.95 -13.97 -27.42
N SER A 8 6.96 -14.39 -26.68
CA SER A 8 7.12 -14.20 -25.23
C SER A 8 7.14 -12.70 -24.89
N ALA A 9 6.10 -12.19 -24.24
CA ALA A 9 6.03 -10.81 -23.79
C ALA A 9 6.52 -10.72 -22.33
N ALA A 10 7.83 -10.54 -22.15
CA ALA A 10 8.37 -9.96 -20.93
C ALA A 10 7.88 -8.48 -20.88
N GLY A 11 6.99 -8.18 -19.95
CA GLY A 11 6.37 -6.86 -19.83
C GLY A 11 7.38 -5.82 -19.34
N ASP A 12 7.67 -4.83 -20.18
CA ASP A 12 8.49 -3.66 -19.87
C ASP A 12 7.94 -2.89 -18.65
N VAL A 13 8.79 -2.75 -17.63
CA VAL A 13 8.55 -1.94 -16.43
C VAL A 13 9.13 -0.55 -16.67
N ARG A 14 8.31 0.50 -16.64
CA ARG A 14 8.77 1.90 -16.67
C ARG A 14 8.46 2.59 -15.35
N ALA A 15 9.50 3.22 -14.79
CA ALA A 15 9.47 3.96 -13.54
C ALA A 15 8.98 5.40 -13.74
N ALA A 16 8.22 5.91 -12.77
CA ALA A 16 8.00 7.33 -12.52
C ALA A 16 7.90 7.52 -11.00
N ALA A 17 8.71 8.42 -10.43
CA ALA A 17 8.83 8.62 -8.99
C ALA A 17 8.18 9.96 -8.55
N PRO A 18 7.43 10.00 -7.44
CA PRO A 18 7.21 11.22 -6.68
C PRO A 18 8.20 11.30 -5.50
N GLU A 19 8.81 12.47 -5.31
CA GLU A 19 9.75 12.77 -4.25
C GLU A 19 9.02 13.08 -2.92
N GLY A 20 9.43 12.39 -1.84
CA GLY A 20 8.92 12.63 -0.50
C GLY A 20 9.64 11.76 0.54
N THR A 21 10.29 12.42 1.49
CA THR A 21 11.32 11.90 2.41
C THR A 21 10.82 10.79 3.35
N SER A 22 10.93 9.54 2.89
CA SER A 22 11.19 8.35 3.71
C SER A 22 12.57 7.86 3.26
N ARG A 23 13.46 7.47 4.19
CA ARG A 23 14.54 6.55 3.78
C ARG A 23 13.80 5.28 3.37
N GLY A 24 13.47 5.15 2.09
CA GLY A 24 12.76 3.99 1.58
C GLY A 24 13.49 2.73 2.02
N ALA A 25 12.74 1.67 2.28
CA ALA A 25 13.32 0.35 2.54
C ALA A 25 13.55 -0.35 1.20
N THR A 26 14.58 -1.19 1.14
CA THR A 26 14.69 -2.17 0.06
C THR A 26 13.73 -3.31 0.35
N LEU A 27 12.77 -3.55 -0.53
CA LEU A 27 11.87 -4.69 -0.49
C LEU A 27 12.34 -5.72 -1.50
N GLU A 28 12.57 -6.94 -1.05
CA GLU A 28 12.96 -8.05 -1.92
C GLU A 28 12.07 -9.26 -1.66
N VAL A 29 11.56 -9.85 -2.73
CA VAL A 29 10.83 -11.12 -2.68
C VAL A 29 11.36 -12.04 -3.75
N ARG A 30 11.50 -13.34 -3.42
CA ARG A 30 11.86 -14.39 -4.37
C ARG A 30 10.85 -15.53 -4.27
N ASP A 31 10.29 -15.89 -5.40
CA ASP A 31 9.29 -16.96 -5.55
C ASP A 31 8.15 -16.84 -4.53
N LEU A 32 7.72 -15.60 -4.25
CA LEU A 32 6.67 -15.33 -3.31
C LEU A 32 5.38 -15.95 -3.82
N VAL A 33 4.79 -16.79 -2.98
CA VAL A 33 3.49 -17.41 -3.19
C VAL A 33 2.62 -17.12 -1.99
N THR A 34 1.31 -16.97 -2.21
CA THR A 34 0.35 -16.74 -1.14
C THR A 34 -0.98 -17.38 -1.47
N ARG A 35 -1.76 -17.66 -0.43
CA ARG A 35 -3.02 -18.38 -0.51
C ARG A 35 -4.01 -17.80 0.49
N TRP A 36 -5.24 -17.61 0.04
CA TRP A 36 -6.34 -17.26 0.94
C TRP A 36 -6.70 -18.43 1.85
N PRO A 37 -7.05 -18.20 3.12
CA PRO A 37 -7.50 -19.26 4.02
C PRO A 37 -8.64 -20.08 3.41
N GLY A 38 -8.51 -21.42 3.43
CA GLY A 38 -9.49 -22.33 2.86
C GLY A 38 -9.45 -22.50 1.33
N ALA A 39 -8.60 -21.76 0.61
CA ALA A 39 -8.44 -21.97 -0.83
C ALA A 39 -7.64 -23.25 -1.13
N GLY A 40 -8.03 -23.99 -2.18
CA GLY A 40 -7.32 -25.18 -2.63
C GLY A 40 -6.11 -24.90 -3.54
N ARG A 41 -5.88 -23.64 -3.91
CA ARG A 41 -4.80 -23.23 -4.81
C ARG A 41 -4.25 -21.87 -4.43
N ASP A 42 -3.05 -21.58 -4.91
CA ASP A 42 -2.39 -20.30 -4.68
C ASP A 42 -3.11 -19.17 -5.42
N ALA A 43 -3.03 -17.97 -4.85
CA ALA A 43 -3.75 -16.79 -5.31
C ALA A 43 -3.00 -16.04 -6.44
N LEU A 44 -1.75 -16.42 -6.69
CA LEU A 44 -0.86 -15.87 -7.71
C LEU A 44 0.18 -16.92 -8.10
N ALA A 45 0.71 -16.82 -9.33
CA ALA A 45 1.93 -17.53 -9.72
C ALA A 45 3.13 -16.94 -8.94
N PRO A 46 4.22 -17.70 -8.70
CA PRO A 46 5.37 -17.21 -7.94
C PRO A 46 5.87 -15.85 -8.44
N VAL A 47 6.07 -14.90 -7.53
CA VAL A 47 6.53 -13.54 -7.85
C VAL A 47 7.91 -13.30 -7.26
N SER A 48 8.83 -12.84 -8.10
CA SER A 48 10.16 -12.37 -7.72
C SER A 48 10.32 -10.92 -8.15
N LEU A 49 10.60 -10.01 -7.21
CA LEU A 49 10.84 -8.60 -7.49
C LEU A 49 11.70 -7.96 -6.41
N VAL A 50 12.39 -6.89 -6.79
CA VAL A 50 13.14 -6.01 -5.88
C VAL A 50 12.64 -4.60 -6.10
N VAL A 51 12.32 -3.89 -5.02
CA VAL A 51 12.00 -2.45 -5.03
C VAL A 51 13.04 -1.75 -4.17
N ARG A 52 13.87 -0.92 -4.81
CA ARG A 52 14.86 -0.11 -4.11
C ARG A 52 14.25 1.20 -3.60
N PRO A 53 14.89 1.86 -2.63
CA PRO A 53 14.45 3.17 -2.16
C PRO A 53 14.35 4.17 -3.33
N GLY A 54 13.20 4.84 -3.46
CA GLY A 54 12.92 5.77 -4.56
C GLY A 54 12.48 5.10 -5.87
N GLU A 55 12.45 3.77 -5.93
CA GLU A 55 11.95 3.03 -7.08
C GLU A 55 10.42 2.89 -7.03
N THR A 56 9.78 3.08 -8.19
CA THR A 56 8.34 2.80 -8.37
C THR A 56 8.18 1.61 -9.29
N VAL A 57 7.58 0.54 -8.77
CA VAL A 57 7.22 -0.65 -9.56
C VAL A 57 5.72 -0.67 -9.82
N VAL A 58 5.33 -0.89 -11.07
CA VAL A 58 3.93 -0.95 -11.49
C VAL A 58 3.55 -2.39 -11.82
N VAL A 59 2.65 -2.97 -11.02
CA VAL A 59 2.14 -4.33 -11.24
C VAL A 59 0.82 -4.27 -12.02
N ARG A 60 0.82 -4.81 -13.26
CA ARG A 60 -0.36 -4.86 -14.13
C ARG A 60 -0.78 -6.31 -14.42
N GLY A 61 -2.08 -6.50 -14.63
CA GLY A 61 -2.63 -7.79 -15.04
C GLY A 61 -4.15 -7.80 -14.98
N PRO A 62 -4.82 -8.80 -15.60
CA PRO A 62 -6.29 -8.92 -15.60
C PRO A 62 -6.90 -8.97 -14.20
N SER A 63 -8.19 -8.68 -14.06
CA SER A 63 -8.90 -8.91 -12.80
C SER A 63 -8.76 -10.38 -12.38
N GLY A 64 -8.56 -10.63 -11.07
CA GLY A 64 -8.31 -11.98 -10.55
C GLY A 64 -6.89 -12.52 -10.71
N SER A 65 -5.95 -11.77 -11.31
CA SER A 65 -4.56 -12.21 -11.48
C SER A 65 -3.71 -12.27 -10.19
N GLY A 66 -4.30 -11.98 -9.03
CA GLY A 66 -3.61 -12.03 -7.74
C GLY A 66 -2.94 -10.74 -7.27
N LYS A 67 -3.13 -9.59 -7.94
CA LYS A 67 -2.53 -8.29 -7.54
C LYS A 67 -2.87 -7.89 -6.10
N SER A 68 -4.14 -7.96 -5.73
CA SER A 68 -4.58 -7.65 -4.36
C SER A 68 -4.05 -8.69 -3.35
N SER A 69 -3.90 -9.95 -3.77
CA SER A 69 -3.29 -10.99 -2.96
C SER A 69 -1.80 -10.73 -2.72
N LEU A 70 -1.06 -10.27 -3.74
CA LEU A 70 0.32 -9.81 -3.60
C LEU A 70 0.40 -8.67 -2.59
N ALA A 71 -0.43 -7.63 -2.75
CA ALA A 71 -0.47 -6.51 -1.82
C ALA A 71 -0.75 -6.96 -0.37
N ALA A 72 -1.72 -7.86 -0.18
CA ALA A 72 -2.07 -8.42 1.13
C ALA A 72 -0.94 -9.27 1.75
N ALA A 73 -0.18 -10.01 0.93
CA ALA A 73 0.99 -10.75 1.40
C ALA A 73 2.12 -9.80 1.85
N LEU A 74 2.40 -8.75 1.07
CA LEU A 74 3.44 -7.77 1.40
C LEU A 74 3.15 -7.01 2.70
N VAL A 75 1.88 -6.75 3.04
CA VAL A 75 1.53 -6.17 4.36
C VAL A 75 1.26 -7.19 5.47
N ARG A 76 1.61 -8.48 5.23
CA ARG A 76 1.43 -9.58 6.18
C ARG A 76 -0.02 -9.72 6.68
N PHE A 77 -1.00 -9.51 5.80
CA PHE A 77 -2.40 -9.94 6.02
C PHE A 77 -2.63 -11.37 5.56
N LEU A 78 -1.84 -11.84 4.60
CA LEU A 78 -1.75 -13.24 4.22
C LEU A 78 -0.36 -13.77 4.51
N GLU A 79 -0.30 -15.04 4.90
CA GLU A 79 0.97 -15.76 4.97
C GLU A 79 1.53 -15.98 3.56
N SER A 80 2.86 -15.98 3.47
CA SER A 80 3.59 -16.08 2.20
C SER A 80 4.68 -17.13 2.29
N GLY A 81 4.79 -17.96 1.24
CA GLY A 81 5.97 -18.79 0.98
C GLY A 81 7.04 -18.01 0.20
N GLY A 82 8.13 -18.70 -0.16
CA GLY A 82 9.28 -18.09 -0.85
C GLY A 82 10.21 -17.35 0.12
N GLU A 83 10.86 -16.29 -0.37
CA GLU A 83 11.66 -15.35 0.44
C GLU A 83 10.98 -13.98 0.43
N TYR A 84 11.01 -13.30 1.57
CA TYR A 84 10.50 -11.94 1.70
C TYR A 84 11.36 -11.16 2.70
N GLU A 85 12.08 -10.16 2.22
CA GLU A 85 13.01 -9.34 3.00
C GLU A 85 12.67 -7.85 2.93
N LEU A 86 12.92 -7.17 4.05
CA LEU A 86 12.93 -5.71 4.18
C LEU A 86 14.28 -5.28 4.75
N ASP A 87 15.07 -4.55 3.94
CA ASP A 87 16.45 -4.17 4.24
C ASP A 87 17.31 -5.38 4.66
N GLY A 88 17.20 -6.50 3.94
CA GLY A 88 17.96 -7.73 4.19
C GLY A 88 17.52 -8.51 5.43
N ARG A 89 16.38 -8.17 6.04
CA ARG A 89 15.81 -8.91 7.17
C ARG A 89 14.56 -9.64 6.74
N ASP A 90 14.45 -10.92 7.08
CA ASP A 90 13.26 -11.73 6.77
C ASP A 90 12.01 -11.12 7.43
N ALA A 91 11.12 -10.59 6.59
CA ALA A 91 9.89 -9.93 7.01
C ALA A 91 8.87 -10.92 7.58
N ARG A 92 8.99 -12.23 7.29
CA ARG A 92 8.14 -13.27 7.87
C ARG A 92 8.51 -13.58 9.32
N ALA A 93 9.77 -13.35 9.69
CA ALA A 93 10.24 -13.46 11.08
C ALA A 93 9.93 -12.21 11.91
N MET A 94 9.56 -11.10 11.26
CA MET A 94 9.14 -9.87 11.92
C MET A 94 7.69 -9.96 12.41
N HIS A 95 7.40 -9.28 13.52
CA HIS A 95 6.01 -9.08 13.93
C HIS A 95 5.24 -8.33 12.83
N PRO A 96 4.02 -8.74 12.44
CA PRO A 96 3.29 -8.12 11.31
C PRO A 96 3.08 -6.61 11.43
N SER A 97 2.92 -6.07 12.65
CA SER A 97 2.82 -4.62 12.85
C SER A 97 4.14 -3.89 12.54
N ALA A 98 5.30 -4.51 12.75
CA ALA A 98 6.58 -3.92 12.41
C ALA A 98 6.77 -3.82 10.90
N VAL A 99 6.30 -4.83 10.14
CA VAL A 99 6.26 -4.79 8.68
C VAL A 99 5.36 -3.66 8.20
N ARG A 100 4.15 -3.52 8.76
CA ARG A 100 3.19 -2.47 8.37
C ARG A 100 3.61 -1.04 8.72
N ARG A 101 4.63 -0.84 9.57
CA ARG A 101 5.26 0.48 9.76
C ARG A 101 6.20 0.87 8.62
N VAL A 102 6.64 -0.10 7.82
CA VAL A 102 7.55 0.11 6.68
C VAL A 102 6.78 0.01 5.36
N VAL A 103 5.88 -0.97 5.26
CA VAL A 103 5.07 -1.24 4.07
C VAL A 103 3.62 -0.82 4.34
N GLY A 104 3.24 0.34 3.81
CA GLY A 104 1.85 0.82 3.87
C GLY A 104 1.00 0.26 2.73
N LEU A 105 -0.28 0.02 3.01
CA LEU A 105 -1.29 -0.32 2.00
C LEU A 105 -2.29 0.82 1.89
N CYS A 106 -2.38 1.43 0.71
CA CYS A 106 -3.47 2.35 0.38
C CYS A 106 -4.59 1.56 -0.31
N GLU A 107 -5.71 1.39 0.38
CA GLU A 107 -6.87 0.69 -0.17
C GLU A 107 -7.65 1.56 -1.17
N GLN A 108 -8.37 0.92 -2.09
CA GLN A 108 -9.20 1.63 -3.07
C GLN A 108 -10.35 2.42 -2.42
N ALA A 109 -10.83 1.95 -1.26
CA ALA A 109 -11.89 2.57 -0.49
C ALA A 109 -11.44 2.69 0.98
N PRO A 110 -10.76 3.78 1.36
CA PRO A 110 -10.29 3.94 2.73
C PRO A 110 -11.49 4.06 3.68
N HIS A 111 -11.38 3.44 4.86
CA HIS A 111 -12.36 3.63 5.92
C HIS A 111 -12.12 4.96 6.64
N LEU A 112 -13.17 5.76 6.75
CA LEU A 112 -13.19 6.96 7.58
C LEU A 112 -14.19 6.75 8.71
N PHE A 113 -13.73 6.95 9.94
CA PHE A 113 -14.57 6.93 11.11
C PHE A 113 -15.46 8.18 11.11
N ASP A 114 -16.71 8.04 11.60
CA ASP A 114 -17.59 9.18 11.88
C ASP A 114 -17.09 9.96 13.10
N ALA A 115 -15.96 10.63 12.89
CA ALA A 115 -15.20 11.37 13.86
C ALA A 115 -14.61 12.62 13.18
N SER A 116 -13.81 13.39 13.92
CA SER A 116 -13.12 14.53 13.34
C SER A 116 -11.95 14.10 12.44
N ILE A 117 -11.45 15.03 11.62
CA ILE A 117 -10.22 14.85 10.85
C ILE A 117 -9.08 14.44 11.77
N ARG A 118 -8.94 15.11 12.92
CA ARG A 118 -7.99 14.80 13.99
C ARG A 118 -8.04 13.33 14.39
N GLN A 119 -9.22 12.83 14.74
CA GLN A 119 -9.37 11.46 15.24
C GLN A 119 -9.07 10.42 14.16
N ASN A 120 -9.40 10.70 12.89
CA ASN A 120 -9.02 9.83 11.78
C ASN A 120 -7.49 9.80 11.53
N LEU A 121 -6.77 10.89 11.81
CA LEU A 121 -5.30 10.92 11.71
C LEU A 121 -4.61 10.28 12.92
N LEU A 122 -5.11 10.54 14.14
CA LEU A 122 -4.59 9.96 15.37
C LEU A 122 -4.73 8.44 15.42
N PHE A 123 -5.67 7.86 14.67
CA PHE A 123 -5.75 6.41 14.49
C PHE A 123 -4.45 5.80 13.92
N ALA A 124 -3.74 6.53 13.06
CA ALA A 124 -2.46 6.07 12.51
C ALA A 124 -1.28 6.34 13.46
N ARG A 125 -1.37 7.39 14.28
CA ARG A 125 -0.34 7.79 15.25
C ARG A 125 -0.97 8.59 16.40
N GLU A 126 -1.23 7.92 17.51
CA GLU A 126 -1.99 8.45 18.65
C GLU A 126 -1.29 9.61 19.40
N ASP A 127 0.04 9.69 19.29
CA ASP A 127 0.88 10.69 19.96
C ASP A 127 1.21 11.91 19.08
N ALA A 128 0.61 12.02 17.90
CA ALA A 128 0.85 13.15 16.99
C ALA A 128 0.30 14.48 17.55
N THR A 129 1.13 15.52 17.49
CA THR A 129 0.74 16.89 17.83
C THR A 129 -0.06 17.56 16.70
N ASP A 130 -0.85 18.58 17.03
CA ASP A 130 -1.62 19.38 16.07
C ASP A 130 -0.76 19.91 14.92
N ASP A 131 0.44 20.39 15.22
CA ASP A 131 1.38 20.90 14.22
C ASP A 131 1.79 19.81 13.23
N GLU A 132 2.03 18.59 13.70
CA GLU A 132 2.35 17.47 12.83
C GLU A 132 1.14 17.01 12.00
N LEU A 133 -0.07 17.08 12.56
CA LEU A 133 -1.31 16.78 11.84
C LEU A 133 -1.56 17.80 10.73
N VAL A 134 -1.38 19.10 11.01
CA VAL A 134 -1.49 20.15 9.99
C VAL A 134 -0.39 20.01 8.94
N ALA A 135 0.84 19.71 9.35
CA ALA A 135 1.96 19.51 8.43
C ALA A 135 1.72 18.31 7.49
N VAL A 136 1.16 17.20 7.99
CA VAL A 136 0.88 16.05 7.12
C VAL A 136 -0.24 16.36 6.14
N LEU A 137 -1.30 17.05 6.57
CA LEU A 137 -2.38 17.50 5.70
C LEU A 137 -1.86 18.43 4.60
N ALA A 138 -0.98 19.37 4.92
CA ALA A 138 -0.32 20.21 3.93
C ALA A 138 0.52 19.40 2.93
N ARG A 139 1.29 18.42 3.42
CA ARG A 139 2.12 17.55 2.58
C ARG A 139 1.30 16.72 1.59
N VAL A 140 0.07 16.35 1.94
CA VAL A 140 -0.84 15.58 1.06
C VAL A 140 -1.84 16.45 0.31
N GLY A 141 -1.69 17.78 0.35
CA GLY A 141 -2.55 18.71 -0.41
C GLY A 141 -3.93 18.98 0.21
N LEU A 142 -4.15 18.62 1.47
CA LEU A 142 -5.43 18.76 2.18
C LEU A 142 -5.51 19.96 3.12
N ALA A 143 -4.51 20.85 3.12
CA ALA A 143 -4.47 22.01 4.02
C ALA A 143 -5.65 22.96 3.82
N GLU A 144 -5.89 23.40 2.58
CA GLU A 144 -6.99 24.33 2.24
C GLU A 144 -8.35 23.69 2.52
N TRP A 145 -8.56 22.46 2.06
CA TRP A 145 -9.78 21.68 2.32
C TRP A 145 -10.09 21.53 3.81
N THR A 146 -9.05 21.32 4.64
CA THR A 146 -9.23 21.22 6.10
C THR A 146 -9.60 22.58 6.70
N ALA A 147 -8.97 23.66 6.24
CA ALA A 147 -9.24 25.01 6.74
C ALA A 147 -10.67 25.45 6.43
N GLU A 148 -11.17 25.22 5.20
CA GLU A 148 -12.54 25.54 4.78
C GLU A 148 -13.61 24.83 5.63
N ARG A 149 -13.27 23.69 6.24
CA ARG A 149 -14.16 22.89 7.07
C ARG A 149 -14.15 23.24 8.55
N GLY A 150 -13.32 24.19 8.97
CA GLY A 150 -13.16 24.56 10.38
C GLY A 150 -12.03 23.82 11.09
N GLY A 151 -11.07 23.26 10.35
CA GLY A 151 -9.83 22.72 10.92
C GLY A 151 -9.92 21.25 11.38
N LEU A 152 -8.95 20.85 12.22
CA LEU A 152 -8.76 19.47 12.65
C LEU A 152 -10.00 18.86 13.36
N ASP A 153 -10.81 19.69 14.00
CA ASP A 153 -11.98 19.23 14.75
C ASP A 153 -13.25 19.10 13.88
N ALA A 154 -13.16 19.45 12.60
CA ALA A 154 -14.25 19.27 11.64
C ALA A 154 -14.60 17.79 11.48
N ARG A 155 -15.90 17.48 11.48
CA ARG A 155 -16.40 16.11 11.29
C ARG A 155 -16.30 15.69 9.82
N VAL A 156 -15.88 14.45 9.62
CA VAL A 156 -15.74 13.82 8.29
C VAL A 156 -17.08 13.21 7.82
N GLY A 157 -18.00 12.98 8.75
CA GLY A 157 -19.34 12.44 8.51
C GLY A 157 -19.35 10.91 8.33
N ASP A 158 -20.54 10.33 8.38
CA ASP A 158 -20.74 8.89 8.36
C ASP A 158 -20.19 8.27 7.05
N ARG A 159 -19.22 7.35 7.16
CA ARG A 159 -18.47 6.73 6.05
C ARG A 159 -17.86 7.73 5.04
N GLY A 160 -17.44 8.92 5.50
CA GLY A 160 -16.85 9.91 4.61
C GLY A 160 -17.85 10.51 3.62
N GLY A 161 -19.15 10.42 3.88
CA GLY A 161 -20.19 10.97 3.00
C GLY A 161 -20.11 12.49 2.80
N LEU A 162 -19.28 13.18 3.59
CA LEU A 162 -18.98 14.60 3.41
C LEU A 162 -17.66 14.83 2.67
N VAL A 163 -16.96 13.81 2.16
CA VAL A 163 -15.63 13.94 1.54
C VAL A 163 -15.64 13.33 0.14
N SER A 164 -15.13 14.07 -0.85
CA SER A 164 -14.88 13.51 -2.18
C SER A 164 -13.75 12.49 -2.12
N GLY A 165 -13.77 11.46 -2.97
CA GLY A 165 -12.75 10.40 -2.95
C GLY A 165 -11.34 10.82 -3.38
N GLY A 166 -11.09 12.10 -3.65
CA GLY A 166 -9.82 12.65 -4.11
C GLY A 166 -9.49 13.95 -3.40
#